data_AF-A0AA42YGU8-F1
#
_entry.id   AF-A0AA42YGU8-F1
#
_cell.length_a   1.000
_cell.length_b   1.000
_cell.length_c   1.000
_cell.angle_alpha   90.00
_cell.angle_beta   90.00
_cell.angle_gamma   90.00
#
_symmetry.space_group_name_H-M   'P 1'
#
loop_
_entity.id
_entity.type
_entity.pdbx_description
1 polymer ?
#
loop_
_entity_poly.entity_id
_entity_poly.type
_entity_poly.pdbx_seq_one_letter_code
_entity_poly.pdbx_strand_id
1 'polypeptide(L)'
;MASRQGGRRFECSTRGAIAAGRRRLARLLLGLSLAMSATAVPVWIADRKLPALLCLAVAFVLWTTWRMSGDLDVLWLEVDAETLVVQMRRRRLRLPLLAPRARRLTAEERDHTARLASNGMLVAGTGGFDSHLLGEFNLHASDLANAVLVETGDSRVVVTPDDPAAFLAALDGRTAPGAGALYSPPR
;
A
#
# COMPACT_ATOMS: atom_id res chain seq x y z
N MET A 1 -18.27 0.53 30.67
CA MET A 1 -18.03 0.76 29.22
C MET A 1 -17.23 2.04 29.08
N ALA A 2 -15.90 1.93 28.94
CA ALA A 2 -15.08 3.11 28.67
C ALA A 2 -15.39 3.60 27.25
N SER A 3 -15.86 4.84 27.13
CA SER A 3 -16.03 5.53 25.85
C SER A 3 -14.68 5.57 25.15
N ARG A 4 -14.54 4.79 24.06
CA ARG A 4 -13.41 4.89 23.14
C ARG A 4 -13.30 6.35 22.72
N GLN A 5 -12.23 7.04 23.15
CA GLN A 5 -11.85 8.29 22.51
C GLN A 5 -11.62 7.95 21.05
N GLY A 6 -12.47 8.49 20.17
CA GLY A 6 -12.42 8.17 18.75
C GLY A 6 -11.06 8.55 18.19
N GLY A 7 -10.34 7.58 17.62
CA GLY A 7 -9.06 7.84 16.97
C GLY A 7 -9.23 8.90 15.87
N ARG A 8 -8.19 9.73 15.68
CA ARG A 8 -8.22 10.75 14.62
C ARG A 8 -8.00 10.06 13.28
N ARG A 9 -8.93 10.26 12.35
CA ARG A 9 -8.90 9.68 11.01
C ARG A 9 -8.28 10.63 10.00
N PHE A 10 -7.46 10.09 9.11
CA PHE A 10 -6.76 10.78 8.03
C PHE A 10 -7.07 10.06 6.73
N GLU A 11 -7.67 10.76 5.77
CA GLU A 11 -7.97 10.19 4.46
C GLU A 11 -6.67 9.97 3.66
N CYS A 12 -6.68 8.93 2.83
CA CYS A 12 -5.64 8.66 1.84
C CYS A 12 -6.25 8.73 0.46
N SER A 13 -6.12 9.86 -0.21
CA SER A 13 -6.63 10.01 -1.55
C SER A 13 -5.88 9.09 -2.51
N THR A 14 -6.64 8.49 -3.41
CA THR A 14 -6.09 7.70 -4.51
C THR A 14 -5.63 8.59 -5.67
N ARG A 15 -5.19 9.83 -5.42
CA ARG A 15 -4.91 10.82 -6.49
C ARG A 15 -3.44 10.90 -6.94
N GLY A 16 -2.55 10.07 -6.39
CA GLY A 16 -1.13 10.07 -6.71
C GLY A 16 -0.72 9.37 -8.01
N ALA A 17 0.59 9.45 -8.30
CA ALA A 17 1.24 8.81 -9.44
C ALA A 17 1.02 7.28 -9.46
N ILE A 18 0.95 6.63 -8.30
CA ILE A 18 0.66 5.19 -8.18
C ILE A 18 -0.73 4.87 -8.73
N ALA A 19 -1.75 5.66 -8.39
CA ALA A 19 -3.10 5.45 -8.89
C ALA A 19 -3.23 5.73 -10.39
N ALA A 20 -2.46 6.69 -10.93
CA ALA A 20 -2.37 6.92 -12.37
C ALA A 20 -1.70 5.73 -13.08
N GLY A 21 -0.56 5.26 -12.58
CA GLY A 21 0.15 4.08 -13.08
C GLY A 21 -0.74 2.84 -13.07
N ARG A 22 -1.47 2.63 -11.98
CA ARG A 22 -2.42 1.54 -11.83
C ARG A 22 -3.59 1.62 -12.82
N ARG A 23 -4.18 2.80 -13.04
CA ARG A 23 -5.22 2.99 -14.06
C ARG A 23 -4.70 2.69 -15.47
N ARG A 24 -3.44 3.05 -15.77
CA ARG A 24 -2.81 2.71 -17.04
C ARG A 24 -2.61 1.20 -17.18
N LEU A 25 -2.08 0.55 -16.16
CA LEU A 25 -1.90 -0.89 -16.11
C LEU A 25 -3.23 -1.65 -16.23
N ALA A 26 -4.28 -1.18 -15.55
CA ALA A 26 -5.64 -1.72 -15.66
C ALA A 26 -6.14 -1.74 -17.10
N ARG A 27 -5.97 -0.62 -17.82
CA ARG A 27 -6.36 -0.52 -19.23
C ARG A 27 -5.54 -1.47 -20.10
N LEU A 28 -4.24 -1.60 -19.84
CA LEU A 28 -3.36 -2.53 -20.58
C LEU A 28 -3.75 -3.99 -20.34
N LEU A 29 -3.95 -4.39 -19.08
CA LEU A 29 -4.35 -5.76 -18.72
C LEU A 29 -5.75 -6.09 -19.26
N LEU A 30 -6.68 -5.14 -19.20
CA LEU A 30 -8.02 -5.29 -19.78
C LEU A 30 -7.94 -5.44 -21.30
N GLY A 31 -7.18 -4.57 -21.98
CA GLY A 31 -6.97 -4.66 -23.42
C GLY A 31 -6.34 -5.99 -23.84
N LEU A 32 -5.34 -6.46 -23.10
CA LEU A 32 -4.69 -7.75 -23.36
C LEU A 32 -5.65 -8.92 -23.12
N SER A 33 -6.44 -8.89 -22.04
CA SER A 33 -7.46 -9.91 -21.74
C SER A 33 -8.53 -9.98 -22.84
N LEU A 34 -8.99 -8.83 -23.33
CA LEU A 34 -9.92 -8.75 -24.46
C LEU A 34 -9.29 -9.27 -25.75
N ALA A 35 -8.04 -8.92 -26.05
CA ALA A 35 -7.32 -9.42 -27.21
C ALA A 35 -7.17 -10.95 -27.18
N MET A 36 -6.80 -11.52 -26.04
CA MET A 36 -6.71 -12.98 -25.85
C MET A 36 -8.06 -13.68 -25.98
N SER A 37 -9.13 -13.06 -25.49
CA SER A 37 -10.49 -13.58 -25.64
C SER A 37 -10.93 -13.54 -27.10
N ALA A 38 -10.60 -12.47 -27.83
CA ALA A 38 -10.91 -12.32 -29.24
C ALA A 38 -10.15 -13.31 -30.12
N THR A 39 -8.89 -13.63 -29.80
CA THR A 39 -8.10 -14.65 -30.54
C THR A 39 -8.55 -16.08 -30.23
N ALA A 40 -9.09 -16.35 -29.05
CA ALA A 40 -9.60 -17.67 -28.71
C ALA A 40 -10.78 -18.09 -29.61
N VAL A 41 -11.63 -17.15 -30.02
CA VAL A 41 -12.82 -17.42 -30.85
C VAL A 41 -12.48 -18.06 -32.21
N PRO A 42 -11.64 -17.46 -33.09
CA PRO A 42 -11.30 -18.07 -34.37
C PRO A 42 -10.51 -19.37 -34.21
N VAL A 43 -9.66 -19.49 -33.18
CA VAL A 43 -8.92 -20.73 -32.88
C VAL A 43 -9.88 -21.86 -32.51
N TRP A 44 -10.94 -21.54 -31.75
CA TRP A 44 -12.00 -22.48 -31.43
C TRP A 44 -12.80 -22.91 -32.67
N ILE A 45 -13.14 -21.97 -33.55
CA ILE A 45 -13.84 -22.24 -34.82
C ILE A 45 -13.00 -23.15 -35.73
N ALA A 46 -11.67 -23.02 -35.70
CA ALA A 46 -10.74 -23.90 -36.42
C ALA A 46 -10.53 -25.27 -35.74
N ASP A 47 -11.39 -25.66 -34.80
CA ASP A 47 -11.38 -26.91 -34.02
C ASP A 47 -10.11 -27.13 -33.18
N ARG A 48 -9.32 -26.08 -32.92
CA ARG A 48 -8.13 -26.12 -32.06
C ARG A 48 -8.50 -25.78 -30.61
N LYS A 49 -9.28 -26.66 -29.97
CA LYS A 49 -9.89 -26.41 -28.65
C LYS A 49 -8.88 -26.13 -27.53
N LEU A 50 -7.79 -26.91 -27.44
CA LEU A 50 -6.81 -26.77 -26.36
C LEU A 50 -6.08 -25.41 -26.38
N PRO A 51 -5.54 -24.93 -27.53
CA PRO A 51 -5.01 -23.58 -27.64
C PRO A 51 -6.02 -22.48 -27.28
N ALA A 52 -7.29 -22.61 -27.70
CA ALA A 52 -8.32 -21.64 -27.36
C ALA A 52 -8.61 -21.60 -25.84
N LEU A 53 -8.66 -22.75 -25.17
CA LEU A 53 -8.79 -22.83 -23.71
C LEU A 53 -7.61 -22.16 -23.00
N LEU A 54 -6.38 -22.36 -23.49
CA LEU A 54 -5.20 -21.70 -22.93
C LEU A 54 -5.29 -20.17 -23.09
N CYS A 55 -5.72 -19.65 -24.23
CA CYS A 55 -5.95 -18.22 -24.42
C CYS A 55 -6.98 -17.65 -23.43
N LEU A 56 -8.10 -18.35 -23.22
CA LEU A 56 -9.12 -17.94 -22.25
C LEU A 56 -8.61 -18.01 -20.81
N ALA A 57 -7.82 -19.03 -20.46
CA ALA A 57 -7.21 -19.15 -19.14
C ALA A 57 -6.25 -17.99 -18.86
N VAL A 58 -5.41 -17.61 -19.83
CA VAL A 58 -4.52 -16.45 -19.72
C VAL A 58 -5.34 -15.16 -19.58
N ALA A 59 -6.37 -14.97 -20.39
CA ALA A 59 -7.27 -13.82 -20.30
C ALA A 59 -7.90 -13.70 -18.90
N PHE A 60 -8.34 -14.83 -18.35
CA PHE A 60 -8.94 -14.92 -17.02
C PHE A 60 -7.93 -14.59 -15.91
N VAL A 61 -6.71 -15.15 -15.96
CA VAL A 61 -5.64 -14.87 -14.99
C VAL A 61 -5.28 -13.38 -14.97
N LEU A 62 -5.14 -12.75 -16.14
CA LEU A 62 -4.86 -11.31 -16.22
C LEU A 62 -5.99 -10.47 -15.60
N TRP A 63 -7.24 -10.85 -15.88
CA TRP A 63 -8.43 -10.20 -15.31
C TRP A 63 -8.50 -10.34 -13.79
N THR A 64 -8.30 -11.56 -13.24
CA THR A 64 -8.34 -11.79 -11.79
C THR A 64 -7.20 -11.10 -11.07
N THR A 65 -6.00 -11.09 -11.65
CA THR A 65 -4.83 -10.41 -11.09
C THR A 65 -5.09 -8.91 -10.97
N TRP A 66 -5.67 -8.31 -12.01
CA TRP A 66 -6.10 -6.91 -11.97
C TRP A 66 -7.15 -6.67 -10.88
N ARG A 67 -8.20 -7.50 -10.82
CA ARG A 67 -9.28 -7.34 -9.84
C ARG A 67 -8.80 -7.41 -8.39
N MET A 68 -7.83 -8.28 -8.09
CA MET A 68 -7.26 -8.47 -6.75
C MET A 68 -6.38 -7.29 -6.32
N SER A 69 -5.71 -6.60 -7.24
CA SER A 69 -4.84 -5.46 -6.92
C SER A 69 -5.56 -4.30 -6.22
N GLY A 70 -6.84 -4.07 -6.55
CA GLY A 70 -7.64 -3.01 -5.93
C GLY A 70 -8.00 -3.24 -4.46
N ASP A 71 -7.81 -4.46 -3.95
CA ASP A 71 -8.22 -4.82 -2.58
C ASP A 71 -7.26 -4.29 -1.51
N LEU A 72 -6.07 -3.90 -1.95
CA LEU A 72 -4.97 -3.43 -1.12
C LEU A 72 -4.87 -1.90 -1.06
N ASP A 73 -5.79 -1.17 -1.69
CA ASP A 73 -5.79 0.29 -1.57
C ASP A 73 -6.01 0.74 -0.14
N VAL A 74 -5.09 1.55 0.35
CA VAL A 74 -5.26 2.29 1.60
C VAL A 74 -6.36 3.32 1.38
N LEU A 75 -7.39 3.26 2.21
CA LEU A 75 -8.52 4.17 2.17
C LEU A 75 -8.34 5.30 3.19
N TRP A 76 -7.97 4.94 4.42
CA TRP A 76 -7.71 5.90 5.48
C TRP A 76 -6.76 5.33 6.53
N LEU A 77 -6.14 6.24 7.28
CA LEU A 77 -5.36 5.96 8.47
C LEU A 77 -6.15 6.41 9.68
N GLU A 78 -6.06 5.67 10.77
CA GLU A 78 -6.65 6.06 12.04
C GLU A 78 -5.58 5.94 13.13
N VAL A 79 -5.38 7.05 13.82
CA VAL A 79 -4.38 7.21 14.88
C VAL A 79 -5.16 7.14 16.20
N ASP A 80 -5.13 5.99 16.87
CA ASP A 80 -5.75 5.73 18.19
C ASP A 80 -4.93 6.30 19.39
N ALA A 81 -4.67 5.58 20.49
CA ALA A 81 -3.70 5.94 21.54
C ALA A 81 -2.45 5.05 21.50
N GLU A 82 -2.63 3.77 21.20
CA GLU A 82 -1.55 2.76 21.17
C GLU A 82 -1.35 2.15 19.78
N THR A 83 -2.25 2.43 18.83
CA THR A 83 -2.22 1.80 17.51
C THR A 83 -2.33 2.80 16.37
N LEU A 84 -1.63 2.49 15.29
CA LEU A 84 -1.87 3.04 13.96
C LEU A 84 -2.66 1.99 13.18
N VAL A 85 -3.84 2.37 12.76
CA VAL A 85 -4.71 1.54 11.97
C VAL A 85 -4.61 1.98 10.52
N VAL A 86 -4.14 1.07 9.66
CA VAL A 86 -4.16 1.27 8.21
C VAL A 86 -5.37 0.53 7.67
N GLN A 87 -6.41 1.28 7.28
CA GLN A 87 -7.56 0.68 6.63
C GLN A 87 -7.30 0.55 5.13
N MET A 88 -7.45 -0.66 4.63
CA MET A 88 -7.51 -0.97 3.20
C MET A 88 -8.92 -1.41 2.81
N ARG A 89 -9.17 -1.60 1.52
CA ARG A 89 -10.51 -1.97 1.03
C ARG A 89 -11.04 -3.31 1.57
N ARG A 90 -10.20 -4.34 1.67
CA ARG A 90 -10.60 -5.66 2.22
C ARG A 90 -9.91 -6.05 3.52
N ARG A 91 -8.93 -5.26 3.96
CA ARG A 91 -8.08 -5.58 5.11
C ARG A 91 -7.98 -4.37 6.03
N ARG A 92 -7.86 -4.62 7.33
CA ARG A 92 -7.50 -3.61 8.33
C ARG A 92 -6.23 -4.09 9.02
N LEU A 93 -5.16 -3.32 8.90
CA LEU A 93 -3.89 -3.59 9.59
C LEU A 93 -3.82 -2.73 10.85
N ARG A 94 -3.42 -3.32 11.97
CA ARG A 94 -3.17 -2.61 13.22
C ARG A 94 -1.71 -2.73 13.56
N LEU A 95 -1.05 -1.60 13.72
CA LEU A 95 0.37 -1.48 14.02
C LEU A 95 0.51 -0.89 15.43
N PRO A 96 1.22 -1.53 16.37
CA PRO A 96 1.46 -0.96 17.68
C PRO A 96 2.39 0.25 17.57
N LEU A 97 2.02 1.37 18.19
CA LEU A 97 2.80 2.60 18.24
C LEU A 97 3.59 2.64 19.55
N LEU A 98 4.55 1.72 19.69
CA LEU A 98 5.51 1.74 20.80
C LEU A 98 6.61 2.76 20.46
N ALA A 99 6.62 3.89 21.17
CA ALA A 99 7.56 5.01 20.98
C ALA A 99 7.71 5.43 19.49
N PRO A 100 6.61 5.81 18.83
CA PRO A 100 6.62 6.00 17.38
C PRO A 100 7.53 7.17 17.01
N ARG A 101 8.44 6.93 16.06
CA ARG A 101 9.15 8.01 15.37
C ARG A 101 8.53 8.17 14.01
N ALA A 102 8.04 9.37 13.72
CA ALA A 102 7.44 9.67 12.44
C ALA A 102 8.11 10.87 11.79
N ARG A 103 8.37 10.76 10.48
CA ARG A 103 8.90 11.88 9.69
C ARG A 103 8.47 11.75 8.25
N ARG A 104 8.51 12.87 7.52
CA ARG A 104 8.40 12.82 6.06
C ARG A 104 9.63 12.13 5.46
N LEU A 105 9.43 11.40 4.36
CA LEU A 105 10.55 10.92 3.57
C LEU A 105 11.23 12.08 2.84
N THR A 106 12.55 12.00 2.69
CA THR A 106 13.32 12.95 1.89
C THR A 106 13.06 12.71 0.39
N ALA A 107 13.44 13.68 -0.46
CA ALA A 107 13.30 13.51 -1.90
C ALA A 107 14.07 12.28 -2.42
N GLU A 108 15.29 12.07 -1.92
CA GLU A 108 16.14 10.95 -2.30
C GLU A 108 15.55 9.59 -1.88
N GLU A 109 15.04 9.48 -0.65
CA GLU A 109 14.39 8.26 -0.17
C GLU A 109 13.12 7.94 -0.97
N ARG A 110 12.34 8.96 -1.32
CA ARG A 110 11.13 8.82 -2.16
C ARG A 110 11.48 8.32 -3.56
N ASP A 111 12.49 8.90 -4.19
CA ASP A 111 12.91 8.54 -5.55
C ASP A 111 13.41 7.10 -5.59
N HIS A 112 14.15 6.67 -4.57
CA HIS A 112 14.59 5.29 -4.49
C HIS A 112 13.43 4.31 -4.24
N THR A 113 12.49 4.67 -3.38
CA THR A 113 11.27 3.87 -3.13
C THR A 113 10.42 3.74 -4.39
N ALA A 114 10.30 4.81 -5.19
CA ALA A 114 9.57 4.78 -6.45
C ALA A 114 10.16 3.79 -7.46
N ARG A 115 11.50 3.66 -7.50
CA ARG A 115 12.20 2.71 -8.38
C ARG A 115 11.99 1.25 -7.96
N LEU A 116 11.96 0.97 -6.66
CA LEU A 116 11.69 -0.38 -6.17
C LEU A 116 10.27 -0.82 -6.53
N ALA A 117 9.29 0.08 -6.40
CA ALA A 117 7.92 -0.17 -6.80
C ALA A 117 7.77 -0.45 -8.31
N SER A 118 8.64 0.10 -9.17
CA SER A 118 8.60 -0.17 -10.61
C SER A 118 9.21 -1.52 -11.01
N ASN A 119 10.14 -2.07 -10.23
CA ASN A 119 10.91 -3.25 -10.61
C ASN A 119 10.29 -4.59 -10.17
N GLY A 120 9.38 -4.61 -9.18
CA GLY A 120 8.97 -5.85 -8.47
C GLY A 120 7.48 -6.15 -8.39
N MET A 121 6.70 -6.05 -9.48
CA MET A 121 5.21 -6.11 -9.52
C MET A 121 4.50 -4.82 -9.10
N LEU A 122 4.50 -3.89 -10.05
CA LEU A 122 3.60 -2.78 -10.41
C LEU A 122 2.19 -2.61 -9.79
N VAL A 123 1.63 -3.54 -9.03
CA VAL A 123 0.17 -3.60 -8.85
C VAL A 123 -0.32 -3.28 -7.44
N ALA A 124 0.49 -3.42 -6.40
CA ALA A 124 0.07 -3.12 -5.05
C ALA A 124 0.81 -1.90 -4.53
N GLY A 125 0.07 -0.83 -4.20
CA GLY A 125 0.57 0.26 -3.34
C GLY A 125 0.88 -0.21 -1.91
N THR A 126 0.92 -1.53 -1.68
CA THR A 126 1.22 -2.14 -0.40
C THR A 126 2.11 -3.36 -0.54
N GLY A 127 3.05 -3.55 0.38
CA GLY A 127 3.91 -4.74 0.42
C GLY A 127 5.16 -4.51 1.25
N GLY A 128 5.99 -5.55 1.36
CA GLY A 128 7.34 -5.42 1.89
C GLY A 128 8.30 -4.89 0.83
N PHE A 129 9.16 -3.96 1.21
CA PHE A 129 10.16 -3.32 0.37
C PHE A 129 11.49 -3.27 1.14
N ASP A 130 12.59 -3.28 0.41
CA ASP A 130 13.93 -3.09 0.96
C ASP A 130 14.66 -2.02 0.17
N SER A 131 15.18 -1.01 0.87
CA SER A 131 15.97 0.08 0.31
C SER A 131 17.27 0.21 1.10
N HIS A 132 18.37 0.44 0.38
CA HIS A 132 19.65 0.75 1.02
C HIS A 132 19.62 1.97 1.98
N LEU A 133 18.67 2.90 1.82
CA LEU A 133 18.51 4.07 2.69
C LEU A 133 17.59 3.82 3.89
N LEU A 134 16.57 2.98 3.72
CA LEU A 134 15.50 2.77 4.72
C LEU A 134 15.54 1.37 5.36
N GLY A 135 16.38 0.46 4.88
CA GLY A 135 16.31 -0.97 5.16
C GLY A 135 15.00 -1.59 4.68
N GLU A 136 14.57 -2.64 5.38
CA GLU A 136 13.27 -3.29 5.17
C GLU A 136 12.14 -2.45 5.76
N PHE A 137 11.06 -2.25 5.00
CA PHE A 137 9.86 -1.53 5.42
C PHE A 137 8.62 -2.03 4.69
N ASN A 138 7.45 -1.82 5.30
CA ASN A 138 6.17 -2.04 4.65
C ASN A 138 5.66 -0.73 4.02
N LEU A 139 5.44 -0.74 2.72
CA LEU A 139 4.80 0.39 2.04
C LEU A 139 3.29 0.22 2.14
N HIS A 140 2.58 1.32 2.40
CA HIS A 140 1.13 1.47 2.37
C HIS A 140 0.79 2.85 1.80
N ALA A 141 1.04 3.01 0.49
CA ALA A 141 1.08 4.29 -0.19
C ALA A 141 0.20 4.34 -1.44
N SER A 142 -0.54 5.44 -1.59
CA SER A 142 -1.24 5.85 -2.82
C SER A 142 -0.53 7.00 -3.54
N ASP A 143 0.21 7.82 -2.81
CA ASP A 143 0.98 8.95 -3.35
C ASP A 143 2.28 9.18 -2.59
N LEU A 144 3.41 8.82 -3.20
CA LEU A 144 4.73 8.97 -2.58
C LEU A 144 5.09 10.44 -2.29
N ALA A 145 4.44 11.42 -2.93
CA ALA A 145 4.69 12.84 -2.65
C ALA A 145 4.41 13.20 -1.18
N ASN A 146 3.42 12.56 -0.57
CA ASN A 146 2.97 12.78 0.81
C ASN A 146 3.43 11.67 1.78
N ALA A 147 4.48 10.93 1.40
CA ALA A 147 4.91 9.77 2.18
C ALA A 147 5.52 10.17 3.53
N VAL A 148 5.04 9.49 4.57
CA VAL A 148 5.48 9.57 5.95
C VAL A 148 6.01 8.21 6.36
N LEU A 149 7.26 8.17 6.81
CA LEU A 149 7.86 7.02 7.47
C LEU A 149 7.43 7.01 8.93
N VAL A 150 6.87 5.90 9.37
CA VAL A 150 6.52 5.62 10.77
C VAL A 150 7.36 4.42 11.20
N GLU A 151 8.29 4.67 12.12
CA GLU A 151 9.04 3.63 12.80
C GLU A 151 8.26 3.23 14.06
N THR A 152 7.84 1.98 14.09
CA THR A 152 7.33 1.27 15.26
C THR A 152 8.46 0.35 15.74
N GLY A 153 8.62 0.12 17.04
CA GLY A 153 9.80 -0.57 17.62
C GLY A 153 10.45 -1.67 16.76
N ASP A 154 9.65 -2.58 16.20
CA ASP A 154 10.12 -3.72 15.40
C ASP A 154 9.88 -3.59 13.88
N SER A 155 9.24 -2.51 13.41
CA SER A 155 8.91 -2.39 11.98
C SER A 155 8.85 -0.96 11.48
N ARG A 156 9.31 -0.77 10.23
CA ARG A 156 9.17 0.48 9.49
C ARG A 156 7.98 0.40 8.55
N VAL A 157 7.14 1.42 8.56
CA VAL A 157 5.96 1.50 7.71
C VAL A 157 5.91 2.86 7.04
N VAL A 158 5.74 2.88 5.72
CA VAL A 158 5.56 4.11 4.94
C VAL A 158 4.10 4.27 4.58
N VAL A 159 3.48 5.37 5.00
CA VAL A 159 2.07 5.70 4.74
C VAL A 159 1.93 7.02 4.01
N THR A 160 0.81 7.26 3.32
CA THR A 160 0.59 8.50 2.55
C THR A 160 -0.74 9.18 2.91
N PRO A 161 -0.82 9.86 4.08
CA PRO A 161 -1.99 10.68 4.43
C PRO A 161 -2.14 11.86 3.45
N ASP A 162 -3.37 12.33 3.23
CA ASP A 162 -3.63 13.54 2.44
C ASP A 162 -3.07 14.81 3.09
N ASP A 163 -3.05 14.85 4.43
CA ASP A 163 -2.39 15.90 5.22
C ASP A 163 -1.26 15.30 6.08
N PRO A 164 -0.04 15.21 5.52
CA PRO A 164 1.09 14.69 6.26
C PRO A 164 1.52 15.56 7.44
N ALA A 165 1.20 16.86 7.46
CA ALA A 165 1.52 17.72 8.60
C ALA A 165 0.59 17.44 9.79
N ALA A 166 -0.73 17.36 9.55
CA ALA A 166 -1.69 17.03 10.58
C ALA A 166 -1.52 15.60 11.11
N PHE A 167 -1.13 14.66 10.25
CA PHE A 167 -0.84 13.28 10.64
C PHE A 167 0.38 13.20 11.58
N LEU A 168 1.48 13.89 11.23
CA LEU A 168 2.68 13.97 12.08
C LEU A 168 2.36 14.62 13.43
N ALA A 169 1.64 15.75 13.44
CA ALA A 169 1.24 16.41 14.68
C ALA A 169 0.40 15.51 15.60
N ALA A 170 -0.45 14.63 15.03
CA ALA A 170 -1.23 13.67 15.81
C ALA A 170 -0.38 12.52 16.37
N LEU A 171 0.72 12.15 15.71
CA LEU A 171 1.69 11.20 16.24
C LEU A 171 2.58 11.84 17.33
N ASP A 172 3.05 13.06 17.11
CA ASP A 172 3.90 13.78 18.07
C ASP A 172 3.16 14.09 19.38
N GLY A 173 1.87 14.41 19.29
CA GLY A 173 1.01 14.63 20.46
C GLY A 173 0.86 13.39 21.36
N ARG A 174 1.27 12.20 20.90
CA ARG A 174 1.26 10.94 21.67
C ARG A 174 2.55 10.70 22.44
N THR A 175 3.65 11.31 22.02
CA THR A 175 4.98 11.07 22.56
C THR A 175 5.19 11.76 23.92
N ALA A 176 4.16 12.46 24.43
CA ALA A 176 4.15 13.12 25.73
C ALA A 176 3.89 12.13 26.90
N PRO A 177 4.27 12.48 28.14
CA PRO A 177 5.40 11.91 28.87
C PRO A 177 4.93 10.87 29.90
N GLY A 178 5.11 9.59 29.60
CA GLY A 178 4.87 8.49 30.56
C GLY A 178 5.61 7.19 30.25
N ALA A 179 6.03 7.00 28.99
CA ALA A 179 6.72 5.77 28.56
C ALA A 179 8.22 5.72 28.90
N GLY A 180 8.80 6.79 29.45
CA GLY A 180 10.24 6.87 29.77
C GLY A 180 10.69 6.06 30.99
N ALA A 181 9.77 5.43 31.75
CA ALA A 181 10.12 4.81 33.03
C ALA A 181 10.23 3.27 33.02
N LEU A 182 9.85 2.56 31.94
CA LEU A 182 9.73 1.09 32.00
C LEU A 182 10.37 0.31 30.83
N TYR A 183 10.97 0.95 29.82
CA TYR A 183 11.69 0.21 28.78
C TYR A 183 13.19 0.17 29.06
N SER A 184 13.63 -0.91 29.70
CA SER A 184 15.04 -1.28 29.78
C SER A 184 15.34 -2.22 28.59
N PRO A 185 16.12 -1.81 27.58
CA PRO A 185 16.42 -2.68 26.45
C PRO A 185 17.17 -3.94 26.94
N PRO A 186 16.91 -5.12 26.35
CA PRO A 186 17.73 -6.30 26.59
C PRO A 186 19.18 -6.02 26.14
N ARG A 187 20.13 -6.34 27.02
CA ARG A 187 21.59 -6.26 26.75
C ARG A 187 22.04 -7.38 25.83
#